data_AF-R6H3Q6-F1
#
_entry.id   AF-R6H3Q6-F1
#
_cell.length_a   1.000
_cell.length_b   1.000
_cell.length_c   1.000
_cell.angle_alpha   90.00
_cell.angle_beta   90.00
_cell.angle_gamma   90.00
#
_symmetry.space_group_name_H-M   'P 1'
#
loop_
_entity.id
_entity.type
_entity.pdbx_description
1 polymer ?
#
loop_
_entity_poly.entity_id
_entity_poly.type
_entity_poly.pdbx_seq_one_letter_code
_entity_poly.pdbx_strand_id
1 'polypeptide(L)'
;MIATSENYAEQGANRGGWISSQIRAYLNRKWLKSFPTDLQQVIATTKVISGHGPTAGETNFENQDKLYLLSSEEIYSDFSSSSNSQHDTSVGTSKQLDYYKNQGVTTSNYAGAIKQYNGSNKGWWLRTADAKYDIMFLSVDEAGGFRLYDFVALVDFGVSPAFRIA
;
A
#
# COMPACT_ATOMS: atom_id res chain seq x y z
N MET A 1 3.09 1.84 12.34
CA MET A 1 2.44 3.12 12.69
C MET A 1 1.56 3.58 11.53
N ILE A 2 0.34 4.05 11.82
CA ILE A 2 -0.59 4.63 10.84
C ILE A 2 -0.52 6.15 10.95
N ALA A 3 -0.45 6.80 9.78
CA ALA A 3 -0.30 8.24 9.62
C ALA A 3 -1.62 9.01 9.83
N THR A 4 -2.68 8.48 9.24
CA THR A 4 -4.02 9.03 9.22
C THR A 4 -5.01 7.91 8.91
N SER A 5 -6.27 8.12 9.22
CA SER A 5 -7.38 7.19 8.97
C SER A 5 -8.54 7.93 8.27
N GLU A 6 -8.20 8.83 7.34
CA GLU A 6 -9.19 9.55 6.53
C GLU A 6 -9.87 8.61 5.53
N ASN A 7 -11.18 8.79 5.35
CA ASN A 7 -11.96 8.07 4.35
C ASN A 7 -11.69 8.67 2.96
N TYR A 8 -11.03 7.92 2.09
CA TYR A 8 -10.77 8.33 0.70
C TYR A 8 -11.79 7.77 -0.30
N ALA A 9 -12.87 7.12 0.17
CA ALA A 9 -13.88 6.38 -0.59
C ALA A 9 -14.63 7.17 -1.70
N GLU A 10 -14.59 8.50 -1.70
CA GLU A 10 -15.44 9.33 -2.57
C GLU A 10 -15.11 9.29 -4.07
N GLN A 11 -14.13 8.50 -4.52
CA GLN A 11 -13.61 8.62 -5.89
C GLN A 11 -13.96 7.48 -6.86
N GLY A 12 -14.74 6.47 -6.47
CA GLY A 12 -15.36 5.53 -7.41
C GLY A 12 -14.39 4.71 -8.27
N ALA A 13 -14.37 3.39 -8.04
CA ALA A 13 -13.55 2.40 -8.76
C ALA A 13 -12.03 2.62 -8.63
N ASN A 14 -11.26 1.55 -8.73
CA ASN A 14 -9.79 1.55 -8.73
C ASN A 14 -9.19 2.12 -10.04
N ARG A 15 -9.97 2.93 -10.77
CA ARG A 15 -9.63 3.52 -12.06
C ARG A 15 -8.40 4.42 -11.92
N GLY A 16 -7.35 4.08 -12.68
CA GLY A 16 -6.09 4.81 -12.67
C GLY A 16 -5.17 4.49 -11.48
N GLY A 17 -5.51 3.51 -10.62
CA GLY A 17 -4.63 2.94 -9.59
C GLY A 17 -3.96 3.95 -8.64
N TRP A 18 -2.80 3.56 -8.08
CA TRP A 18 -2.02 4.38 -7.14
C TRP A 18 -1.73 5.78 -7.66
N ILE A 19 -1.35 5.90 -8.94
CA ILE A 19 -0.88 7.15 -9.54
C ILE A 19 -1.95 8.25 -9.51
N SER A 20 -3.21 7.87 -9.69
CA SER A 20 -4.37 8.76 -9.67
C SER A 20 -4.98 8.94 -8.27
N SER A 21 -4.54 8.17 -7.27
CA SER A 21 -5.16 8.16 -5.95
C SER A 21 -5.00 9.48 -5.19
N GLN A 22 -6.06 9.90 -4.50
CA GLN A 22 -6.00 11.06 -3.59
C GLN A 22 -5.02 10.83 -2.44
N ILE A 23 -4.88 9.58 -1.96
CA ILE A 23 -3.91 9.23 -0.90
C ILE A 23 -2.50 9.61 -1.37
N ARG A 24 -2.09 9.18 -2.57
CA ARG A 24 -0.78 9.54 -3.13
C ARG A 24 -0.59 11.06 -3.19
N ALA A 25 -1.60 11.78 -3.66
CA ALA A 25 -1.57 13.23 -3.76
C ALA A 25 -1.42 13.90 -2.38
N TYR A 26 -2.20 13.46 -1.39
CA TYR A 26 -2.13 13.92 -0.01
C TYR A 26 -0.74 13.68 0.60
N LEU A 27 -0.23 12.45 0.50
CA LEU A 27 1.08 12.07 1.04
C LEU A 27 2.18 12.97 0.46
N ASN A 28 2.29 13.05 -0.87
CA ASN A 28 3.43 13.71 -1.50
C ASN A 28 3.28 15.25 -1.60
N ARG A 29 2.06 15.80 -1.62
CA ARG A 29 1.85 17.26 -1.77
C ARG A 29 1.59 18.00 -0.47
N LYS A 30 1.04 17.31 0.55
CA LYS A 30 0.64 17.92 1.82
C LYS A 30 1.43 17.35 2.98
N TRP A 31 1.38 16.04 3.21
CA TRP A 31 1.96 15.48 4.42
C TRP A 31 3.49 15.45 4.43
N LEU A 32 4.14 15.18 3.29
CA LEU A 32 5.60 15.33 3.16
C LEU A 32 6.07 16.74 3.57
N LYS A 33 5.30 17.79 3.23
CA LYS A 33 5.63 19.19 3.58
C LYS A 33 5.46 19.50 5.06
N SER A 34 4.81 18.63 5.82
CA SER A 34 4.70 18.76 7.28
C SER A 34 5.96 18.29 8.00
N PHE A 35 6.85 17.57 7.32
CA PHE A 35 8.11 17.11 7.93
C PHE A 35 9.12 18.27 8.04
N PRO A 36 10.07 18.20 8.98
CA PRO A 36 11.20 19.14 9.01
C PRO A 36 11.94 19.16 7.66
N THR A 37 12.43 20.32 7.25
CA THR A 37 13.11 20.50 5.95
C THR A 37 14.24 19.51 5.75
N ASP A 38 15.06 19.28 6.78
CA ASP A 38 16.19 18.35 6.71
C ASP A 38 15.73 16.91 6.43
N LEU A 39 14.61 16.49 7.05
CA LEU A 39 14.01 15.18 6.77
C LEU A 39 13.46 15.10 5.33
N GLN A 40 12.83 16.17 4.83
CA GLN A 40 12.35 16.20 3.45
C GLN A 40 13.48 16.05 2.42
N GLN A 41 14.66 16.60 2.73
CA GLN A 41 15.83 16.59 1.85
C GLN A 41 16.48 15.20 1.75
N VAL A 42 16.54 14.45 2.85
CA VAL A 42 17.15 13.11 2.87
C VAL A 42 16.22 12.01 2.36
N ILE A 43 14.92 12.27 2.19
CA ILE A 43 14.00 11.31 1.59
C ILE A 43 14.27 11.18 0.08
N ALA A 44 14.66 9.98 -0.32
CA ALA A 44 14.95 9.61 -1.70
C ALA A 44 13.68 9.53 -2.55
N THR A 45 13.78 10.01 -3.78
CA THR A 45 12.80 9.70 -4.82
C THR A 45 12.92 8.22 -5.18
N THR A 46 11.82 7.49 -5.08
CA THR A 46 11.76 6.04 -5.28
C THR A 46 10.87 5.73 -6.49
N LYS A 47 11.35 4.85 -7.38
CA LYS A 47 10.49 4.24 -8.41
C LYS A 47 9.49 3.32 -7.72
N VAL A 48 8.21 3.66 -7.82
CA VAL A 48 7.10 2.88 -7.27
C VAL A 48 6.33 2.29 -8.42
N ILE A 49 6.03 0.99 -8.32
CA ILE A 49 5.24 0.24 -9.29
C ILE A 49 4.01 -0.30 -8.57
N SER A 50 2.82 -0.02 -9.09
CA SER A 50 1.56 -0.55 -8.56
C SER A 50 0.83 -1.35 -9.63
N GLY A 51 0.16 -2.42 -9.21
CA GLY A 51 -0.76 -3.15 -10.07
C GLY A 51 -1.98 -2.32 -10.47
N HIS A 52 -2.74 -2.85 -11.43
CA HIS A 52 -3.92 -2.23 -12.02
C HIS A 52 -5.17 -3.10 -11.86
N GLY A 53 -6.33 -2.53 -12.17
CA GLY A 53 -7.62 -3.20 -12.10
C GLY A 53 -7.86 -4.16 -13.28
N PRO A 54 -9.07 -4.72 -13.41
CA PRO A 54 -9.39 -5.69 -14.46
C PRO A 54 -9.54 -5.10 -15.88
N THR A 55 -9.28 -3.80 -16.08
CA THR A 55 -9.45 -3.15 -17.39
C THR A 55 -8.47 -3.72 -18.42
N ALA A 56 -9.01 -4.26 -19.51
CA ALA A 56 -8.20 -4.85 -20.57
C ALA A 56 -7.28 -3.81 -21.23
N GLY A 57 -6.00 -4.17 -21.40
CA GLY A 57 -4.99 -3.32 -22.02
C GLY A 57 -4.28 -2.35 -21.08
N GLU A 58 -4.65 -2.30 -19.79
CA GLU A 58 -3.86 -1.59 -18.77
C GLU A 58 -2.52 -2.32 -18.53
N THR A 59 -1.51 -1.54 -18.15
CA THR A 59 -0.21 -2.01 -17.68
C THR A 59 0.03 -1.49 -16.27
N ASN A 60 0.98 -2.08 -15.55
CA ASN A 60 1.35 -1.61 -14.21
C ASN A 60 1.74 -0.13 -14.25
N PHE A 61 1.25 0.63 -13.28
CA PHE A 61 1.55 2.06 -13.19
C PHE A 61 2.93 2.26 -12.55
N GLU A 62 3.75 3.07 -13.19
CA GLU A 62 5.07 3.44 -12.67
C GLU A 62 5.12 4.94 -12.35
N ASN A 63 5.72 5.28 -11.23
CA ASN A 63 5.86 6.66 -10.81
C ASN A 63 7.10 6.87 -9.93
N GLN A 64 7.45 8.13 -9.72
CA GLN A 64 8.56 8.56 -8.85
C GLN A 64 7.97 9.29 -7.64
N ASP A 65 8.00 8.64 -6.48
CA ASP A 65 7.43 9.17 -5.24
C ASP A 65 8.48 9.26 -4.13
N LYS A 66 8.31 10.23 -3.23
CA LYS A 66 9.06 10.30 -1.97
C LYS A 66 8.37 9.52 -0.86
N LEU A 67 7.03 9.59 -0.81
CA LEU A 67 6.20 8.81 0.11
C LEU A 67 5.28 7.88 -0.69
N TYR A 68 5.20 6.61 -0.32
CA TYR A 68 4.41 5.61 -1.04
C TYR A 68 3.76 4.58 -0.10
N LEU A 69 2.66 3.95 -0.51
CA LEU A 69 2.13 2.79 0.21
C LEU A 69 2.84 1.51 -0.27
N LEU A 70 2.93 0.52 0.63
CA LEU A 70 3.60 -0.75 0.35
C LEU A 70 2.83 -1.64 -0.63
N SER A 71 3.52 -2.58 -1.27
CA SER A 71 2.92 -3.74 -1.96
C SER A 71 2.90 -4.94 -1.03
N SER A 72 2.13 -5.97 -1.40
CA SER A 72 2.12 -7.22 -0.66
C SER A 72 3.48 -7.93 -0.66
N GLU A 73 4.23 -7.89 -1.76
CA GLU A 73 5.58 -8.45 -1.86
C GLU A 73 6.62 -7.75 -0.98
N GLU A 74 6.42 -6.46 -0.67
CA GLU A 74 7.25 -5.74 0.29
C GLU A 74 7.01 -6.20 1.74
N ILE A 75 5.89 -6.88 2.01
CA ILE A 75 5.44 -7.29 3.34
C ILE A 75 5.64 -8.79 3.56
N TYR A 76 5.09 -9.63 2.68
CA TYR A 76 5.07 -11.09 2.84
C TYR A 76 6.09 -11.76 1.91
N SER A 77 7.02 -12.52 2.48
CA SER A 77 8.13 -13.14 1.73
C SER A 77 7.68 -14.19 0.70
N ASP A 78 6.54 -14.82 0.93
CA ASP A 78 5.94 -15.90 0.13
C ASP A 78 4.76 -15.40 -0.74
N PHE A 79 4.52 -14.08 -0.80
CA PHE A 79 3.35 -13.53 -1.50
C PHE A 79 3.26 -14.00 -2.96
N SER A 80 4.38 -13.93 -3.69
CA SER A 80 4.46 -14.29 -5.12
C SER A 80 4.13 -15.76 -5.38
N SER A 81 4.39 -16.64 -4.41
CA SER A 81 4.04 -18.07 -4.47
C SER A 81 2.67 -18.41 -3.87
N SER A 82 2.00 -17.44 -3.23
CA SER A 82 0.70 -17.65 -2.59
C SER A 82 -0.44 -17.57 -3.61
N SER A 83 -1.60 -18.13 -3.24
CA SER A 83 -2.84 -17.96 -4.01
C SER A 83 -3.30 -16.49 -4.07
N ASN A 84 -2.79 -15.61 -3.23
CA ASN A 84 -3.16 -14.19 -3.21
C ASN A 84 -2.43 -13.37 -4.29
N SER A 85 -1.33 -13.90 -4.86
CA SER A 85 -0.56 -13.24 -5.94
C SER A 85 -1.43 -12.87 -7.15
N GLN A 86 -2.46 -13.67 -7.44
CA GLN A 86 -3.42 -13.44 -8.54
C GLN A 86 -4.20 -12.12 -8.45
N HIS A 87 -4.13 -11.42 -7.33
CA HIS A 87 -4.80 -10.14 -7.10
C HIS A 87 -3.90 -8.92 -7.36
N ASP A 88 -2.60 -9.14 -7.58
CA ASP A 88 -1.62 -8.07 -7.81
C ASP A 88 -0.88 -8.31 -9.12
N THR A 89 -1.18 -7.51 -10.15
CA THR A 89 -0.50 -7.58 -11.45
C THR A 89 0.97 -7.13 -11.40
N SER A 90 1.41 -6.54 -10.30
CA SER A 90 2.78 -6.07 -10.07
C SER A 90 3.65 -7.03 -9.25
N VAL A 91 3.21 -8.28 -9.05
CA VAL A 91 4.07 -9.35 -8.50
C VAL A 91 5.35 -9.48 -9.34
N GLY A 92 6.48 -9.68 -8.67
CA GLY A 92 7.83 -9.76 -9.22
C GLY A 92 8.51 -8.41 -9.40
N THR A 93 7.84 -7.29 -9.08
CA THR A 93 8.40 -5.94 -9.26
C THR A 93 9.02 -5.37 -7.98
N SER A 94 8.84 -6.03 -6.84
CA SER A 94 9.41 -5.62 -5.56
C SER A 94 9.98 -6.81 -4.77
N LYS A 95 10.54 -6.53 -3.59
CA LYS A 95 11.08 -7.54 -2.68
C LYS A 95 10.71 -7.17 -1.25
N GLN A 96 10.60 -8.18 -0.39
CA GLN A 96 10.29 -7.98 1.02
C GLN A 96 11.30 -7.02 1.67
N LEU A 97 10.80 -6.05 2.42
CA LEU A 97 11.63 -5.11 3.16
C LEU A 97 12.24 -5.79 4.38
N ASP A 98 13.47 -5.42 4.73
CA ASP A 98 14.20 -5.98 5.87
C ASP A 98 13.41 -5.88 7.19
N TYR A 99 12.62 -4.81 7.37
CA TYR A 99 11.72 -4.66 8.51
C TYR A 99 10.77 -5.85 8.70
N TYR A 100 10.11 -6.31 7.64
CA TYR A 100 9.17 -7.44 7.70
C TYR A 100 9.92 -8.78 7.65
N LYS A 101 11.04 -8.84 6.92
CA LYS A 101 11.91 -10.01 6.85
C LYS A 101 12.47 -10.39 8.23
N ASN A 102 12.95 -9.40 8.99
CA ASN A 102 13.50 -9.62 10.34
C ASN A 102 12.45 -10.09 11.34
N GLN A 103 11.16 -9.87 11.04
CA GLN A 103 10.02 -10.36 11.82
C GLN A 103 9.48 -11.70 11.29
N GLY A 104 10.08 -12.26 10.24
CA GLY A 104 9.67 -13.53 9.64
C GLY A 104 8.29 -13.49 8.98
N VAL A 105 7.89 -12.33 8.43
CA VAL A 105 6.53 -12.14 7.91
C VAL A 105 6.31 -12.96 6.62
N THR A 106 5.24 -13.75 6.63
CA THR A 106 4.74 -14.56 5.52
C THR A 106 3.20 -14.47 5.47
N THR A 107 2.57 -14.99 4.43
CA THR A 107 1.10 -15.05 4.32
C THR A 107 0.44 -15.95 5.38
N SER A 108 1.22 -16.79 6.06
CA SER A 108 0.79 -17.66 7.18
C SER A 108 1.32 -17.23 8.55
N ASN A 109 2.36 -16.39 8.58
CA ASN A 109 2.92 -15.79 9.79
C ASN A 109 2.95 -14.26 9.63
N TYR A 110 1.82 -13.62 9.90
CA TYR A 110 1.57 -12.24 9.48
C TYR A 110 1.45 -11.23 10.63
N ALA A 111 1.63 -11.65 11.88
CA ALA A 111 1.50 -10.76 13.05
C ALA A 111 2.48 -9.56 13.01
N GLY A 112 3.65 -9.72 12.39
CA GLY A 112 4.62 -8.62 12.20
C GLY A 112 4.15 -7.51 11.23
N ALA A 113 3.02 -7.71 10.54
CA ALA A 113 2.40 -6.70 9.69
C ALA A 113 1.31 -5.87 10.42
N ILE A 114 0.98 -6.21 11.67
CA ILE A 114 0.00 -5.48 12.48
C ILE A 114 0.46 -4.04 12.69
N LYS A 115 -0.45 -3.09 12.51
CA LYS A 115 -0.23 -1.68 12.82
C LYS A 115 -1.33 -1.17 13.74
N GLN A 116 -0.93 -0.32 14.68
CA GLN A 116 -1.84 0.32 15.62
C GLN A 116 -2.09 1.78 15.25
N TYR A 117 -3.30 2.23 15.55
CA TYR A 117 -3.74 3.62 15.54
C TYR A 117 -4.54 3.87 16.82
N ASN A 118 -4.17 4.89 17.60
CA ASN A 118 -4.78 5.22 18.89
C ASN A 118 -4.96 4.02 19.84
N GLY A 119 -3.93 3.17 19.93
CA GLY A 119 -3.90 2.01 20.84
C GLY A 119 -4.69 0.78 20.37
N SER A 120 -5.30 0.81 19.19
CA SER A 120 -6.04 -0.33 18.61
C SER A 120 -5.40 -0.78 17.31
N ASN A 121 -5.45 -2.09 17.03
CA ASN A 121 -5.06 -2.63 15.73
C ASN A 121 -6.00 -2.08 14.66
N LYS A 122 -5.45 -1.77 13.49
CA LYS A 122 -6.20 -1.11 12.42
C LYS A 122 -5.73 -1.64 11.07
N GLY A 123 -6.68 -2.05 10.24
CA GLY A 123 -6.39 -2.41 8.86
C GLY A 123 -5.80 -1.22 8.10
N TRP A 124 -4.97 -1.47 7.10
CA TRP A 124 -4.30 -0.41 6.35
C TRP A 124 -4.11 -0.72 4.86
N TRP A 125 -4.11 0.34 4.05
CA TRP A 125 -4.11 0.24 2.58
C TRP A 125 -2.75 -0.12 2.00
N LEU A 126 -2.77 -0.88 0.90
CA LEU A 126 -1.64 -1.09 -0.01
C LEU A 126 -1.85 -0.27 -1.29
N ARG A 127 -0.79 -0.07 -2.07
CA ARG A 127 -0.86 0.76 -3.29
C ARG A 127 -1.54 0.07 -4.48
N THR A 128 -1.74 -1.25 -4.43
CA THR A 128 -2.20 -2.02 -5.59
C THR A 128 -3.73 -2.06 -5.67
N ALA A 129 -4.25 -1.71 -6.85
CA ALA A 129 -5.62 -2.02 -7.27
C ALA A 129 -5.77 -3.53 -7.50
N ASP A 130 -6.90 -4.11 -7.11
CA ASP A 130 -7.15 -5.54 -7.32
C ASP A 130 -7.32 -5.89 -8.80
N ALA A 131 -6.58 -6.90 -9.25
CA ALA A 131 -6.56 -7.34 -10.64
C ALA A 131 -7.88 -7.92 -11.17
N LYS A 132 -8.83 -8.30 -10.29
CA LYS A 132 -10.05 -9.03 -10.65
C LYS A 132 -11.31 -8.18 -10.54
N TYR A 133 -11.34 -7.21 -9.63
CA TYR A 133 -12.49 -6.39 -9.32
C TYR A 133 -12.15 -4.91 -9.45
N ASP A 134 -13.00 -4.15 -10.14
CA ASP A 134 -12.80 -2.73 -10.45
C ASP A 134 -13.07 -1.79 -9.27
N ILE A 135 -13.44 -2.31 -8.10
CA ILE A 135 -13.75 -1.53 -6.90
C ILE A 135 -12.81 -1.83 -5.72
N MET A 136 -11.92 -2.81 -5.85
CA MET A 136 -11.09 -3.28 -4.74
C MET A 136 -9.65 -2.78 -4.81
N PHE A 137 -9.08 -2.55 -3.62
CA PHE A 137 -7.65 -2.40 -3.39
C PHE A 137 -7.15 -3.46 -2.42
N LEU A 138 -5.87 -3.75 -2.53
CA LEU A 138 -5.18 -4.63 -1.61
C LEU A 138 -4.94 -3.92 -0.28
N SER A 139 -4.94 -4.70 0.80
CA SER A 139 -4.85 -4.18 2.15
C SER A 139 -4.30 -5.24 3.11
N VAL A 140 -4.03 -4.79 4.33
CA VAL A 140 -3.69 -5.63 5.47
C VAL A 140 -4.76 -5.45 6.54
N ASP A 141 -5.28 -6.54 7.11
CA ASP A 141 -6.26 -6.48 8.18
C ASP A 141 -5.65 -6.23 9.57
N GLU A 142 -6.51 -6.11 10.58
CA GLU A 142 -6.12 -5.85 11.97
C GLU A 142 -5.30 -6.98 12.61
N ALA A 143 -5.34 -8.18 12.04
CA ALA A 143 -4.52 -9.31 12.46
C ALA A 143 -3.17 -9.34 11.71
N GLY A 144 -2.99 -8.49 10.69
CA GLY A 144 -1.79 -8.42 9.85
C GLY A 144 -1.92 -9.23 8.55
N GLY A 145 -3.04 -9.90 8.32
CA GLY A 145 -3.26 -10.76 7.17
C GLY A 145 -3.58 -9.97 5.90
N PHE A 146 -3.24 -10.54 4.74
CA PHE A 146 -3.63 -10.00 3.45
C PHE A 146 -5.15 -10.01 3.30
N ARG A 147 -5.72 -8.91 2.81
CA ARG A 147 -7.14 -8.81 2.45
C ARG A 147 -7.37 -7.97 1.20
N LEU A 148 -8.51 -8.21 0.59
CA LEU A 148 -9.12 -7.34 -0.40
C LEU A 148 -10.21 -6.54 0.29
N TYR A 149 -10.24 -5.23 0.06
CA TYR A 149 -11.33 -4.38 0.55
C TYR A 149 -11.86 -3.50 -0.57
N ASP A 150 -13.18 -3.36 -0.57
CA ASP A 150 -13.94 -2.49 -1.47
C ASP A 150 -13.89 -1.04 -0.97
N PHE A 151 -13.68 -0.11 -1.90
CA PHE A 151 -13.72 1.33 -1.68
C PHE A 151 -15.11 1.86 -1.28
N VAL A 152 -16.20 1.17 -1.64
CA VAL A 152 -17.58 1.58 -1.31
C VAL A 152 -17.95 1.28 0.15
N ALA A 153 -17.18 0.42 0.82
CA ALA A 153 -17.36 0.17 2.23
C ALA A 153 -16.80 1.39 2.99
N LEU A 154 -17.63 2.04 3.81
CA LEU A 154 -17.31 3.19 4.69
C LEU A 154 -16.29 2.83 5.81
N VAL A 155 -15.30 2.00 5.51
CA VAL A 155 -14.40 1.40 6.48
C VAL A 155 -13.20 2.31 6.64
N ASP A 156 -13.06 2.80 7.86
CA ASP A 156 -11.92 3.58 8.31
C ASP A 156 -10.67 2.70 8.30
N PHE A 157 -9.87 2.80 7.23
CA PHE A 157 -8.58 2.11 7.07
C PHE A 157 -7.43 3.08 7.25
N GLY A 158 -6.36 2.61 7.88
CA GLY A 158 -5.15 3.37 8.09
C GLY A 158 -4.35 3.59 6.81
N VAL A 159 -3.74 4.76 6.69
CA VAL A 159 -2.70 5.06 5.71
C VAL A 159 -1.34 4.87 6.40
N SER A 160 -0.49 3.98 5.87
CA SER A 160 0.84 3.74 6.43
C SER A 160 1.89 3.84 5.31
N PRO A 161 2.50 5.04 5.11
CA PRO A 161 3.48 5.21 4.06
C PRO A 161 4.79 4.48 4.39
N ALA A 162 5.61 4.34 3.36
CA ALA A 162 7.02 4.09 3.44
C ALA A 162 7.78 5.17 2.66
N PHE A 163 9.06 5.30 2.99
CA PHE A 163 10.02 6.11 2.28
C PHE A 163 11.41 5.49 2.41
N ARG A 164 12.33 5.91 1.54
CA ARG A 164 13.74 5.51 1.59
C ARG A 164 14.57 6.75 1.87
N ILE A 165 15.67 6.56 2.60
CA ILE A 165 16.67 7.60 2.80
C ILE A 165 17.74 7.48 1.71
N ALA A 166 18.22 8.63 1.23
CA ALA A 166 19.26 8.75 0.21
C ALA A 166 20.67 8.60 0.78
#